data_AF-A0A7C1VED3-F1
#
_entry.id   AF-A0A7C1VED3-F1
#
_cell.length_a   1.000
_cell.length_b   1.000
_cell.length_c   1.000
_cell.angle_alpha   90.00
_cell.angle_beta   90.00
_cell.angle_gamma   90.00
#
_symmetry.space_group_name_H-M   'P 1'
#
loop_
_entity.id
_entity.type
_entity.pdbx_description
1 polymer ?
#
loop_
_entity_poly.entity_id
_entity_poly.type
_entity_poly.pdbx_seq_one_letter_code
_entity_poly.pdbx_strand_id
1 'polypeptide(L)' 'SINSREYICTLSGVTTAPRYIIEELLPVNEPGGSLEAGVAAESRYYRITSKAFGGTESSFVMLQTTYKR' A
#
# COMPACT_ATOMS: atom_id res chain seq x y z
N SER A 1 3.90 -3.39 -14.75
CA SER A 1 2.89 -2.38 -14.36
C SER A 1 3.61 -1.09 -14.02
N ILE A 2 3.15 0.06 -14.54
CA ILE A 2 3.89 1.33 -14.52
C ILE A 2 4.09 1.90 -13.10
N ASN A 3 3.29 1.42 -12.14
CA ASN A 3 3.29 1.88 -10.75
C ASN A 3 3.95 0.88 -9.77
N SER A 4 4.63 -0.15 -10.27
CA SER A 4 5.36 -1.10 -9.43
C SER A 4 6.79 -0.62 -9.20
N ARG A 5 7.13 -0.43 -7.92
CA ARG A 5 8.47 -0.06 -7.47
C ARG A 5 9.18 -1.27 -6.86
N GLU A 6 10.49 -1.30 -6.98
CA GLU A 6 11.36 -2.30 -6.37
C GLU A 6 11.91 -1.77 -5.05
N TYR A 7 12.02 -2.65 -4.06
CA TYR A 7 12.71 -2.33 -2.82
C TYR A 7 14.22 -2.27 -3.09
N ILE A 8 14.81 -1.09 -2.90
CA ILE A 8 16.18 -0.78 -3.36
C ILE A 8 17.30 -1.28 -2.45
N CYS A 9 16.96 -1.80 -1.26
CA CYS A 9 17.95 -2.37 -0.35
C CYS A 9 17.98 -3.89 -0.47
N THR A 10 19.09 -4.49 -0.06
CA THR A 10 19.23 -5.95 0.00
C THR A 10 18.52 -6.52 1.22
N LEU A 11 17.74 -7.57 1.02
CA LEU A 11 17.12 -8.35 2.09
C LEU A 11 17.68 -9.77 2.05
N SER A 12 18.14 -10.30 3.19
CA SER A 12 18.64 -11.68 3.25
C SER A 12 17.48 -12.69 3.22
N GLY A 13 17.68 -13.82 2.54
CA GLY A 13 16.69 -14.92 2.51
C GLY A 13 15.55 -14.73 1.51
N VAL A 14 15.65 -13.76 0.60
CA VAL A 14 14.76 -13.62 -0.55
C VAL A 14 15.50 -13.92 -1.85
N THR A 15 14.81 -14.54 -2.79
CA THR A 15 15.34 -14.89 -4.13
C THR A 15 15.32 -13.72 -5.10
N THR A 16 14.41 -12.75 -4.89
CA THR A 16 14.26 -11.56 -5.72
C THR A 16 13.92 -10.35 -4.86
N ALA A 17 14.29 -9.16 -5.32
CA ALA A 17 13.94 -7.92 -4.62
C ALA A 17 12.42 -7.77 -4.49
N PRO A 18 11.89 -7.50 -3.29
CA PRO A 18 10.47 -7.26 -3.10
C PRO A 18 9.97 -6.11 -3.97
N ARG A 19 8.73 -6.23 -4.44
CA ARG A 19 8.08 -5.18 -5.24
C ARG A 19 6.82 -4.70 -4.55
N TYR A 20 6.54 -3.40 -4.65
CA TYR A 20 5.33 -2.81 -4.09
C TYR A 20 4.64 -1.89 -5.09
N ILE A 21 3.33 -1.72 -4.89
CA ILE A 21 2.49 -0.73 -5.56
C ILE A 21 1.79 0.12 -4.49
N ILE A 22 1.55 1.39 -4.80
CA ILE A 22 0.74 2.30 -3.99
C ILE A 22 -0.40 2.80 -4.86
N GLU A 23 -1.61 2.66 -4.37
CA GLU A 23 -2.84 3.05 -5.06
C GLU A 23 -3.60 4.02 -4.17
N GLU A 24 -3.99 5.19 -4.70
CA GLU A 24 -4.96 6.06 -4.03
C GLU A 24 -6.35 5.43 -4.15
N LEU A 25 -7.04 5.30 -3.03
CA LEU A 25 -8.39 4.77 -2.96
C LEU A 25 -9.40 5.91 -3.08
N LEU A 26 -10.62 5.57 -3.47
CA LEU A 26 -11.73 6.53 -3.47
C LEU A 26 -11.95 7.08 -2.05
N PRO A 27 -12.28 8.38 -1.90
CA PRO A 27 -12.61 8.96 -0.61
C PRO A 27 -13.73 8.16 0.07
N VAL A 28 -13.57 7.91 1.37
CA VAL A 28 -14.60 7.31 2.21
C VAL A 28 -15.20 8.39 3.08
N ASN A 29 -16.53 8.52 3.05
CA ASN A 29 -17.24 9.39 3.98
C ASN A 29 -17.13 8.79 5.39
N GLU A 30 -16.40 9.45 6.29
CA GLU A 30 -16.25 8.94 7.66
C GLU A 30 -17.52 9.24 8.48
N PRO A 31 -18.09 8.23 9.18
CA PRO A 31 -19.24 8.46 10.05
C PRO A 31 -18.84 9.41 11.19
N GLY A 32 -19.57 10.53 11.34
CA GLY A 32 -19.34 11.51 12.42
C GLY A 32 -18.61 12.80 12.02
N GLY A 33 -18.23 12.95 10.74
CA GLY A 33 -17.80 14.26 10.21
C GLY A 33 -18.98 15.22 10.13
N SER A 34 -19.06 16.19 11.06
CA SER A 34 -20.09 17.23 11.02
C SER A 34 -20.02 18.00 9.70
N LEU A 35 -21.15 18.16 9.03
CA LEU A 35 -21.32 19.03 7.85
C LEU A 35 -21.14 20.52 8.19
N GLU A 36 -21.04 20.90 9.47
CA GLU A 36 -21.10 22.30 9.93
C GLU A 36 -19.76 23.05 9.93
N ALA A 37 -18.64 22.42 9.59
CA ALA A 37 -17.40 23.13 9.29
C ALA A 37 -17.18 23.05 7.79
N GLY A 38 -17.34 24.17 7.07
CA GLY A 38 -17.39 24.30 5.60
C GLY A 38 -16.22 23.81 4.76
N VAL A 39 -15.40 22.87 5.24
CA VAL A 39 -14.49 22.04 4.44
C VAL A 39 -14.47 20.65 5.08
N ALA A 40 -15.11 19.65 4.46
CA ALA A 40 -14.90 18.26 4.87
C ALA A 40 -13.40 17.97 4.69
N ALA A 41 -12.71 17.57 5.76
CA ALA A 41 -11.33 17.13 5.66
C ALA A 41 -11.29 15.88 4.77
N GLU A 42 -10.92 16.05 3.49
CA GLU A 42 -10.76 14.95 2.54
C GLU A 42 -9.63 14.05 3.03
N SER A 43 -9.97 13.03 3.78
CA SER A 43 -9.02 11.99 4.18
C SER A 43 -8.63 11.19 2.94
N ARG A 44 -7.34 11.17 2.62
CA ARG A 44 -6.83 10.37 1.50
C ARG A 44 -6.41 9.01 2.00
N TYR A 45 -6.96 7.97 1.38
CA TYR A 45 -6.63 6.59 1.70
C TYR A 45 -5.74 6.02 0.60
N TYR A 46 -4.72 5.28 1.01
CA TYR A 46 -3.81 4.60 0.11
C TYR A 46 -3.78 3.12 0.44
N ARG A 47 -3.91 2.27 -0.58
CA ARG A 47 -3.62 0.83 -0.48
C ARG A 47 -2.19 0.59 -0.93
N ILE A 48 -1.40 -0.01 -0.06
CA ILE A 48 -0.06 -0.45 -0.37
C ILE A 48 -0.08 -1.97 -0.47
N THR A 49 0.30 -2.51 -1.63
CA THR A 49 0.43 -3.95 -1.84
C THR A 49 1.88 -4.29 -2.12
N SER A 50 2.47 -5.13 -1.29
CA SER A 50 3.85 -5.60 -1.39
C SER A 50 3.90 -7.09 -1.67
N LYS A 51 4.77 -7.52 -2.58
CA LYS A 51 5.03 -8.93 -2.92
C LYS A 51 6.51 -9.24 -2.76
N ALA A 52 6.82 -10.31 -2.04
CA ALA A 52 8.19 -10.80 -1.85
C ALA A 52 8.24 -12.32 -2.02
N PHE A 53 9.34 -12.83 -2.57
CA PHE A 53 9.63 -14.26 -2.66
C PHE A 53 10.64 -14.64 -1.59
N GLY A 54 10.41 -15.75 -0.89
CA GLY A 54 11.35 -16.31 0.08
C GLY A 54 12.54 -16.99 -0.61
N GLY A 55 13.12 -17.98 0.07
CA GLY A 55 14.27 -18.75 -0.43
C GLY A 55 14.02 -19.56 -1.70
N THR A 56 12.77 -19.66 -2.16
CA THR A 56 12.38 -20.26 -3.44
C THR A 56 11.33 -19.38 -4.13
N GLU A 57 11.20 -19.49 -5.46
CA GLU A 57 10.15 -18.79 -6.21
C GLU A 57 8.73 -19.32 -5.91
N SER A 58 8.61 -20.53 -5.36
CA SER A 58 7.35 -21.12 -4.92
C SER A 58 6.90 -20.64 -3.54
N SER A 59 7.78 -20.02 -2.76
CA SER A 59 7.46 -19.42 -1.47
C SER A 59 7.34 -17.92 -1.66
N PHE A 60 6.13 -17.37 -1.53
CA PHE A 60 5.94 -15.92 -1.61
C PHE A 60 4.93 -15.43 -0.59
N VAL A 61 5.06 -14.15 -0.24
CA VAL A 61 4.15 -13.41 0.62
C VAL A 61 3.60 -12.22 -0.15
N MET A 62 2.32 -11.96 0.05
CA MET A 62 1.68 -10.71 -0.34
C MET A 62 1.16 -10.03 0.93
N LEU A 63 1.61 -8.80 1.17
CA LEU A 63 1.15 -7.95 2.26
C LEU A 63 0.34 -6.80 1.68
N GLN A 64 -0.83 -6.56 2.23
CA GLN A 64 -1.67 -5.41 1.87
C GLN A 64 -1.97 -4.59 3.12
N THR A 65 -1.68 -3.30 3.07
CA THR A 65 -1.98 -2.35 4.15
C THR A 65 -2.74 -1.14 3.61
N THR A 66 -3.48 -0.47 4.48
CA THR A 66 -4.16 0.78 4.18
C THR A 66 -3.56 1.89 5.04
N TYR A 67 -3.25 3.02 4.43
CA TYR A 67 -2.72 4.21 5.08
C TYR A 67 -3.68 5.39 4.87
N LYS A 68 -3.99 6.11 5.95
CA LYS A 68 -4.78 7.35 5.94
C LYS A 68 -3.82 8.54 6.11
N ARG A 69 -3.92 9.53 5.22
CA ARG A 69 -3.14 10.78 5.26
C ARG A 69 -4.04 11.98 5.53
#